data_AF-A0A936EXM7-F1
#
_entry.id   AF-A0A936EXM7-F1
#
_cell.length_a   1.000
_cell.length_b   1.000
_cell.length_c   1.000
_cell.angle_alpha   90.00
_cell.angle_beta   90.00
_cell.angle_gamma   90.00
#
_symmetry.space_group_name_H-M   'P 1'
#
loop_
_entity.id
_entity.type
_entity.pdbx_description
1 polymer ?
#
loop_
_entity_poly.entity_id
_entity_poly.type
_entity_poly.pdbx_seq_one_letter_code
_entity_poly.pdbx_strand_id
1 'polypeptide(L)'
;MNQRRNRLSLTLPLALILVAPLPLLAATYKCAVNGGTVYQQAPCAADAQSEVLKLPSGNSGNGATYSANDVAKLRLEVQANGDRMARDAFEQLVSGRADVYVANLCPRERKLWSNPTMKGSIRSMGATLVSDKWRLGRQTEASMDSLTYAALQDPSVVMPKAGTPVRVRTVRAHFGRDLGKLCLRVLDIGA
;
A
#
# COMPACT_ATOMS: atom_id res chain seq x y z
N MET A 1 50.21 -58.90 30.80
CA MET A 1 49.01 -59.35 31.54
C MET A 1 48.02 -58.20 31.68
N ASN A 2 46.78 -58.44 31.24
CA ASN A 2 45.44 -57.86 31.56
C ASN A 2 45.27 -56.33 31.64
N GLN A 3 44.59 -55.65 30.70
CA GLN A 3 43.14 -55.64 30.37
C GLN A 3 42.26 -54.91 31.42
N ARG A 4 41.73 -53.71 31.11
CA ARG A 4 40.30 -53.45 30.81
C ARG A 4 39.96 -51.95 30.66
N ARG A 5 38.95 -51.74 29.81
CA ARG A 5 38.33 -50.50 29.29
C ARG A 5 37.54 -49.74 30.37
N ASN A 6 37.39 -48.43 30.21
CA ASN A 6 36.05 -47.81 30.20
C ASN A 6 36.03 -46.42 29.53
N ARG A 7 34.97 -46.22 28.74
CA ARG A 7 34.65 -45.05 27.92
C ARG A 7 33.94 -43.99 28.75
N LEU A 8 34.11 -42.70 28.44
CA LEU A 8 33.10 -41.63 28.57
C LEU A 8 33.69 -40.38 27.90
N SER A 9 33.35 -40.13 26.63
CA SER A 9 32.19 -39.34 26.16
C SER A 9 32.63 -37.93 25.79
N LEU A 10 32.82 -37.80 24.47
CA LEU A 10 33.00 -36.62 23.64
C LEU A 10 31.91 -35.57 23.93
N THR A 11 32.29 -34.30 24.15
CA THR A 11 31.38 -33.16 23.97
C THR A 11 32.05 -32.13 23.07
N LEU A 12 31.75 -32.24 21.77
CA LEU A 12 31.93 -31.17 20.79
C LEU A 12 30.95 -30.03 21.13
N PRO A 13 31.36 -28.76 21.16
CA PRO A 13 30.41 -27.67 21.00
C PRO A 13 29.96 -27.66 19.54
N LEU A 14 28.77 -28.20 19.29
CA LEU A 14 28.08 -28.05 18.02
C LEU A 14 27.75 -26.56 17.85
N ALA A 15 28.53 -25.88 17.01
CA ALA A 15 28.22 -24.54 16.56
C ALA A 15 26.87 -24.57 15.82
N LEU A 16 25.81 -24.19 16.53
CA LEU A 16 24.48 -23.99 15.97
C LEU A 16 24.56 -22.76 15.07
N ILE A 17 24.82 -22.98 13.78
CA ILE A 17 24.59 -21.98 12.75
C ILE A 17 23.08 -21.73 12.75
N LEU A 18 22.66 -20.65 13.43
CA LEU A 18 21.34 -20.08 13.25
C LEU A 18 21.23 -19.68 11.78
N VAL A 19 20.65 -20.57 10.97
CA VAL A 19 20.03 -20.19 9.71
C VAL A 19 18.83 -19.34 10.12
N ALA A 20 19.05 -18.03 10.23
CA ALA A 20 17.96 -17.08 10.32
C ALA A 20 17.11 -17.30 9.06
N PRO A 21 15.83 -17.67 9.16
CA PRO A 21 14.95 -17.65 8.02
C PRO A 21 14.90 -16.19 7.55
N LEU A 22 15.52 -15.93 6.41
CA LEU A 22 15.32 -14.70 5.66
C LEU A 22 13.80 -14.49 5.56
N PRO A 23 13.26 -13.32 5.95
CA PRO A 23 11.85 -13.05 5.74
C PRO A 23 11.63 -12.98 4.23
N LEU A 24 11.19 -14.10 3.65
CA LEU A 24 10.61 -14.14 2.32
C LEU A 24 9.49 -13.10 2.31
N LEU A 25 9.67 -12.06 1.48
CA LEU A 25 8.73 -10.97 1.25
C LEU A 25 7.36 -11.53 0.90
N ALA A 26 6.49 -11.56 1.89
CA ALA A 26 5.18 -12.15 1.78
C ALA A 26 4.19 -11.03 1.45
N ALA A 27 3.66 -11.05 0.22
CA ALA A 27 2.53 -10.21 -0.16
C ALA A 27 1.37 -10.46 0.84
N THR A 28 0.72 -9.39 1.31
CA THR A 28 -0.42 -9.56 2.24
C THR A 28 -1.66 -9.87 1.41
N TYR A 29 -2.18 -11.10 1.53
CA TYR A 29 -3.35 -11.60 0.82
C TYR A 29 -4.61 -11.40 1.67
N LYS A 30 -5.68 -10.90 1.03
CA LYS A 30 -7.04 -10.93 1.60
C LYS A 30 -7.67 -12.27 1.22
N CYS A 31 -7.95 -13.11 2.21
CA CYS A 31 -8.54 -14.43 2.03
C CYS A 31 -9.94 -14.46 2.63
N ALA A 32 -10.92 -14.92 1.86
CA ALA A 32 -12.26 -15.19 2.36
C ALA A 32 -12.33 -16.65 2.82
N VAL A 33 -12.52 -16.88 4.12
CA VAL A 33 -12.67 -18.22 4.71
C VAL A 33 -13.99 -18.26 5.48
N ASN A 34 -14.91 -19.14 5.09
CA ASN A 34 -16.22 -19.32 5.75
C ASN A 34 -17.04 -18.03 5.93
N GLY A 35 -17.06 -17.15 4.92
CA GLY A 35 -17.78 -15.87 4.97
C GLY A 35 -17.10 -14.76 5.80
N GLY A 36 -15.97 -15.05 6.45
CA GLY A 36 -15.12 -14.09 7.13
C GLY A 36 -13.92 -13.66 6.27
N THR A 37 -13.52 -12.40 6.37
CA THR A 37 -12.31 -11.89 5.69
C THR A 37 -11.12 -11.95 6.65
N VAL A 38 -10.07 -12.67 6.27
CA VAL A 38 -8.80 -12.76 7.01
C VAL A 38 -7.68 -12.22 6.12
N TYR A 39 -6.83 -11.36 6.69
CA TYR A 39 -5.65 -10.86 6.01
C TYR A 39 -4.44 -11.66 6.50
N GLN A 40 -3.70 -12.27 5.59
CA GLN A 40 -2.57 -13.13 5.94
C GLN A 40 -1.38 -12.88 5.02
N GLN A 41 -0.20 -13.20 5.53
CA GLN A 41 1.07 -13.04 4.83
C GLN A 41 1.38 -14.21 3.89
N ALA A 42 0.63 -15.32 3.98
CA ALA A 42 0.74 -16.44 3.05
C ALA A 42 -0.34 -16.37 1.95
N PRO A 43 -0.08 -16.90 0.73
CA PRO A 43 -1.10 -17.07 -0.28
C PRO A 43 -2.35 -17.73 0.31
N CYS A 44 -3.54 -17.29 -0.11
CA CYS A 44 -4.77 -17.95 0.28
C CYS A 44 -4.69 -19.43 -0.10
N ALA A 45 -5.26 -20.31 0.73
CA ALA A 45 -5.39 -21.71 0.38
C ALA A 45 -6.11 -21.84 -0.98
N ALA A 46 -5.85 -22.90 -1.74
CA ALA A 46 -6.31 -23.02 -3.13
C ALA A 46 -7.83 -22.94 -3.32
N ASP A 47 -8.58 -23.09 -2.22
CA ASP A 47 -10.04 -22.98 -2.09
C ASP A 47 -10.52 -21.57 -1.65
N ALA A 48 -9.63 -20.65 -1.30
CA ALA A 48 -9.93 -19.30 -0.86
C ALA A 48 -9.63 -18.25 -1.94
N GLN A 49 -10.61 -17.41 -2.26
CA GLN A 49 -10.45 -16.31 -3.21
C GLN A 49 -9.40 -15.31 -2.69
N SER A 50 -8.31 -15.16 -3.44
CA SER A 50 -7.25 -14.19 -3.16
C SER A 50 -7.58 -12.86 -3.85
N GLU A 51 -7.87 -11.83 -3.05
CA GLU A 51 -7.87 -10.46 -3.54
C GLU A 51 -6.54 -9.80 -3.14
N VAL A 52 -5.78 -9.34 -4.14
CA VAL A 52 -4.76 -8.32 -3.92
C VAL A 52 -5.46 -7.14 -3.26
N LEU A 53 -4.89 -6.66 -2.16
CA LEU A 53 -5.47 -5.62 -1.31
C LEU A 53 -5.56 -4.30 -2.10
N LYS A 54 -6.62 -4.15 -2.90
CA LYS A 54 -7.13 -2.85 -3.31
C LYS A 54 -7.47 -2.15 -2.00
N LEU A 55 -6.82 -1.02 -1.72
CA LEU A 55 -7.33 -0.09 -0.71
C LEU A 55 -8.81 0.08 -1.05
N PRO A 56 -9.76 -0.19 -0.14
CA PRO A 56 -11.17 0.02 -0.44
C PRO A 56 -11.31 1.39 -1.09
N SER A 57 -11.66 1.40 -2.38
CA SER A 57 -12.00 2.61 -3.10
C SER A 57 -13.13 3.20 -2.27
N GLY A 58 -12.84 4.31 -1.59
CA GLY A 58 -13.71 4.80 -0.52
C GLY A 58 -15.11 4.92 -1.08
N ASN A 59 -16.00 4.03 -0.64
CA ASN A 59 -17.30 3.77 -1.26
C ASN A 59 -17.89 5.11 -1.73
N SER A 60 -17.89 5.34 -3.04
CA SER A 60 -18.54 6.50 -3.66
C SER A 60 -20.08 6.40 -3.57
N GLY A 61 -20.57 5.34 -2.91
CA GLY A 61 -21.99 4.99 -2.78
C GLY A 61 -22.73 5.56 -1.57
N ASN A 62 -22.25 6.63 -0.92
CA ASN A 62 -23.15 7.45 -0.10
C ASN A 62 -23.36 8.77 -0.84
N GLY A 63 -24.49 8.87 -1.52
CA GLY A 63 -24.93 10.03 -2.29
C GLY A 63 -24.95 11.30 -1.43
N ALA A 64 -23.81 11.97 -1.32
CA ALA A 64 -23.81 13.40 -1.22
C ALA A 64 -24.32 13.89 -2.56
N THR A 65 -25.62 14.19 -2.63
CA THR A 65 -26.20 14.89 -3.78
C THR A 65 -25.57 16.27 -3.80
N TYR A 66 -24.44 16.39 -4.48
CA TYR A 66 -23.82 17.69 -4.70
C TYR A 66 -24.76 18.52 -5.55
N SER A 67 -25.07 19.73 -5.11
CA SER A 67 -25.69 20.70 -6.01
C SER A 67 -24.77 20.93 -7.21
N ALA A 68 -25.32 21.34 -8.36
CA ALA A 68 -24.50 21.65 -9.54
C ALA A 68 -23.39 22.69 -9.23
N ASN A 69 -23.67 23.61 -8.30
CA ASN A 69 -22.71 24.58 -7.80
C ASN A 69 -21.60 23.95 -6.96
N ASP A 70 -21.91 22.94 -6.14
CA ASP A 70 -20.90 22.23 -5.36
C ASP A 70 -20.02 21.33 -6.23
N VAL A 71 -20.58 20.74 -7.27
CA VAL A 71 -19.83 20.00 -8.30
C VAL A 71 -18.84 20.91 -9.02
N ALA A 72 -19.29 22.10 -9.45
CA ALA A 72 -18.43 23.07 -10.13
C ALA A 72 -17.30 23.57 -9.20
N LYS A 73 -17.63 23.89 -7.95
CA LYS A 73 -16.63 24.30 -6.94
C LYS A 73 -15.62 23.20 -6.65
N LEU A 74 -16.09 21.96 -6.46
CA LEU A 74 -15.22 20.81 -6.24
C LEU A 74 -14.25 20.62 -7.40
N ARG A 75 -14.75 20.66 -8.64
CA ARG A 75 -13.93 20.51 -9.84
C ARG A 75 -12.85 21.60 -9.92
N LEU A 76 -13.20 22.86 -9.65
CA LEU A 76 -12.24 23.96 -9.65
C LEU A 76 -11.16 23.78 -8.56
N GLU A 77 -11.56 23.39 -7.35
CA GLU A 77 -10.62 23.14 -6.26
C GLU A 77 -9.71 21.95 -6.55
N VAL A 78 -10.23 20.86 -7.12
CA VAL A 78 -9.45 19.69 -7.56
C VAL A 78 -8.43 20.09 -8.62
N GLN A 79 -8.81 20.91 -9.60
CA GLN A 79 -7.89 21.39 -10.63
C GLN A 79 -6.81 22.32 -10.05
N ALA A 80 -7.15 23.15 -9.08
CA ALA A 80 -6.22 24.11 -8.48
C ALA A 80 -5.26 23.48 -7.46
N ASN A 81 -5.75 22.54 -6.63
CA ASN A 81 -5.02 22.04 -5.46
C ASN A 81 -4.84 20.51 -5.45
N GLY A 82 -5.63 19.78 -6.24
CA GLY A 82 -5.65 18.32 -6.21
C GLY A 82 -4.30 17.71 -6.56
N ASP A 83 -3.57 18.25 -7.53
CA ASP A 83 -2.27 17.70 -7.93
C ASP A 83 -1.24 17.74 -6.80
N ARG A 84 -1.10 18.89 -6.15
CA ARG A 84 -0.22 19.05 -4.99
C ARG A 84 -0.60 18.07 -3.88
N MET A 85 -1.89 17.98 -3.56
CA MET A 85 -2.36 17.06 -2.51
C MET A 85 -2.12 15.59 -2.84
N ALA A 86 -2.31 15.18 -4.10
CA ALA A 86 -2.04 13.83 -4.55
C ALA A 86 -0.54 13.50 -4.46
N ARG A 87 0.32 14.42 -4.89
CA ARG A 87 1.79 14.29 -4.81
C ARG A 87 2.27 14.20 -3.38
N ASP A 88 1.84 15.11 -2.51
CA ASP A 88 2.20 15.14 -1.09
C ASP A 88 1.79 13.82 -0.40
N ALA A 89 0.59 13.33 -0.70
CA ALA A 89 0.09 12.07 -0.15
C ALA A 89 0.87 10.86 -0.67
N PHE A 90 1.22 10.83 -1.95
CA PHE A 90 2.02 9.76 -2.52
C PHE A 90 3.44 9.78 -1.92
N GLU A 91 4.04 10.96 -1.78
CA GLU A 91 5.34 11.15 -1.13
C GLU A 91 5.33 10.65 0.31
N GLN A 92 4.26 10.92 1.07
CA GLN A 92 4.10 10.42 2.43
C GLN A 92 4.06 8.88 2.48
N LEU A 93 3.42 8.23 1.50
CA LEU A 93 3.41 6.77 1.41
C LEU A 93 4.79 6.21 1.05
N VAL A 94 5.46 6.76 0.03
CA VAL A 94 6.77 6.27 -0.44
C VAL A 94 7.94 6.70 0.46
N SER A 95 7.71 7.55 1.45
CA SER A 95 8.66 7.86 2.53
C SER A 95 8.39 7.08 3.82
N GLY A 96 7.43 6.14 3.80
CA GLY A 96 7.04 5.34 4.97
C GLY A 96 6.25 6.11 6.03
N ARG A 97 5.85 7.36 5.76
CA ARG A 97 5.08 8.24 6.65
C ARG A 97 3.57 7.98 6.55
N ALA A 98 3.16 6.71 6.63
CA ALA A 98 1.76 6.28 6.54
C ALA A 98 0.84 7.00 7.56
N ASP A 99 1.37 7.31 8.73
CA ASP A 99 0.66 8.02 9.79
C ASP A 99 0.28 9.46 9.37
N VAL A 100 1.18 10.13 8.66
CA VAL A 100 0.97 11.49 8.13
C VAL A 100 -0.03 11.45 6.97
N TYR A 101 0.08 10.45 6.11
CA TYR A 101 -0.90 10.20 5.05
C TYR A 101 -2.32 10.06 5.63
N VAL A 102 -2.51 9.18 6.62
CA VAL A 102 -3.83 8.98 7.27
C VAL A 102 -4.32 10.25 7.94
N ALA A 103 -3.43 11.00 8.61
CA ALA A 103 -3.78 12.26 9.26
C ALA A 103 -4.23 13.35 8.26
N ASN A 104 -3.79 13.30 7.02
CA ASN A 104 -4.18 14.25 5.97
C ASN A 104 -5.45 13.86 5.20
N LEU A 105 -6.01 12.67 5.46
CA LEU A 105 -7.28 12.28 4.86
C LEU A 105 -8.45 13.11 5.39
N CYS A 106 -9.53 13.18 4.61
CA CYS A 106 -10.84 13.69 5.02
C CYS A 106 -11.26 13.05 6.35
N PRO A 107 -11.98 13.76 7.25
CA PRO A 107 -12.24 13.25 8.60
C PRO A 107 -12.94 11.89 8.68
N ARG A 108 -13.86 11.61 7.74
CA ARG A 108 -14.54 10.31 7.65
C ARG A 108 -13.54 9.19 7.37
N GLU A 109 -12.73 9.35 6.33
CA GLU A 109 -11.72 8.40 5.93
C GLU A 109 -10.63 8.27 6.99
N ARG A 110 -10.17 9.39 7.58
CA ARG A 110 -9.22 9.35 8.69
C ARG A 110 -9.69 8.46 9.83
N LYS A 111 -10.96 8.57 10.25
CA LYS A 111 -11.54 7.69 11.28
C LYS A 111 -11.49 6.21 10.88
N LEU A 112 -11.83 5.90 9.63
CA LEU A 112 -11.79 4.54 9.09
C LEU A 112 -10.38 3.97 9.05
N TRP A 113 -9.42 4.75 8.54
CA TRP A 113 -8.04 4.33 8.31
C TRP A 113 -7.13 4.43 9.55
N SER A 114 -7.63 5.02 10.64
CA SER A 114 -6.90 5.06 11.93
C SER A 114 -6.92 3.72 12.67
N ASN A 115 -7.73 2.74 12.24
CA ASN A 115 -7.73 1.40 12.82
C ASN A 115 -6.34 0.73 12.63
N PRO A 116 -5.76 0.08 13.65
CA PRO A 116 -4.46 -0.59 13.57
C PRO A 116 -4.28 -1.52 12.36
N THR A 117 -5.30 -2.31 12.02
CA THR A 117 -5.26 -3.25 10.90
C THR A 117 -5.11 -2.52 9.56
N MET A 118 -5.94 -1.52 9.32
CA MET A 118 -5.94 -0.73 8.09
C MET A 118 -4.65 0.10 7.97
N LYS A 119 -4.19 0.65 9.09
CA LYS A 119 -2.91 1.38 9.18
C LYS A 119 -1.72 0.44 8.87
N GLY A 120 -1.78 -0.81 9.33
CA GLY A 120 -0.82 -1.85 8.98
C GLY A 120 -0.77 -2.12 7.46
N SER A 121 -1.93 -2.23 6.81
CA SER A 121 -2.02 -2.40 5.35
C SER A 121 -1.43 -1.21 4.58
N ILE A 122 -1.74 0.03 4.99
CA ILE A 122 -1.15 1.24 4.38
C ILE A 122 0.36 1.24 4.55
N ARG A 123 0.87 0.91 5.75
CA ARG A 123 2.31 0.86 6.01
C ARG A 123 3.01 -0.20 5.15
N SER A 124 2.41 -1.38 5.01
CA SER A 124 2.91 -2.45 4.14
C SER A 124 2.96 -2.01 2.67
N MET A 125 1.90 -1.33 2.21
CA MET A 125 1.87 -0.77 0.86
C MET A 125 2.95 0.30 0.66
N GLY A 126 3.08 1.25 1.60
CA GLY A 126 4.13 2.27 1.57
C GLY A 126 5.52 1.64 1.51
N ALA A 127 5.79 0.62 2.33
CA ALA A 127 7.05 -0.11 2.32
C ALA A 127 7.34 -0.77 0.96
N THR A 128 6.33 -1.36 0.31
CA THR A 128 6.45 -1.88 -1.06
C THR A 128 6.81 -0.77 -2.04
N LEU A 129 6.11 0.38 -1.95
CA LEU A 129 6.38 1.51 -2.86
C LEU A 129 7.80 2.09 -2.68
N VAL A 130 8.28 2.15 -1.43
CA VAL A 130 9.65 2.57 -1.08
C VAL A 130 10.66 1.60 -1.68
N SER A 131 10.49 0.30 -1.42
CA SER A 131 11.40 -0.76 -1.85
C SER A 131 11.55 -0.78 -3.37
N ASP A 132 10.42 -0.67 -4.06
CA ASP A 132 10.37 -0.68 -5.51
C ASP A 132 10.73 0.69 -6.13
N LYS A 133 10.97 1.74 -5.33
CA LYS A 133 11.29 3.09 -5.79
C LYS A 133 10.26 3.67 -6.76
N TRP A 134 8.97 3.54 -6.43
CA TRP A 134 7.92 4.12 -7.26
C TRP A 134 7.91 5.65 -7.20
N ARG A 135 7.65 6.28 -8.34
CA ARG A 135 7.50 7.73 -8.46
C ARG A 135 6.20 8.07 -9.18
N LEU A 136 5.46 9.05 -8.65
CA LEU A 136 4.25 9.55 -9.29
C LEU A 136 4.63 10.35 -10.54
N GLY A 137 4.16 9.89 -11.70
CA GLY A 137 4.43 10.54 -12.98
C GLY A 137 3.49 11.72 -13.26
N ARG A 138 3.15 11.88 -14.55
CA ARG A 138 2.20 12.91 -14.99
C ARG A 138 0.77 12.43 -14.76
N GLN A 139 -0.11 13.39 -14.52
CA GLN A 139 -1.56 13.16 -14.52
C GLN A 139 -1.99 12.68 -15.90
N THR A 140 -2.77 11.60 -15.96
CA THR A 140 -3.27 10.99 -17.19
C THR A 140 -4.74 11.31 -17.42
N GLU A 141 -5.53 11.44 -16.33
CA GLU A 141 -6.97 11.71 -16.42
C GLU A 141 -7.41 12.63 -15.28
N ALA A 142 -8.47 13.40 -15.53
CA ALA A 142 -9.18 14.17 -14.51
C ALA A 142 -10.67 13.89 -14.60
N SER A 143 -11.26 13.64 -13.44
CA SER A 143 -12.70 13.55 -13.21
C SER A 143 -13.13 14.67 -12.27
N MET A 144 -14.43 14.76 -11.99
CA MET A 144 -14.99 15.76 -11.08
C MET A 144 -14.31 15.75 -9.70
N ASP A 145 -14.10 14.56 -9.14
CA ASP A 145 -13.66 14.32 -7.77
C ASP A 145 -12.36 13.53 -7.71
N SER A 146 -11.68 13.32 -8.83
CA SER A 146 -10.49 12.47 -8.87
C SER A 146 -9.50 12.85 -9.95
N LEU A 147 -8.23 12.57 -9.66
CA LEU A 147 -7.11 12.73 -10.58
C LEU A 147 -6.40 11.38 -10.70
N THR A 148 -6.15 10.95 -11.94
CA THR A 148 -5.44 9.70 -12.24
C THR A 148 -4.03 10.01 -12.71
N TYR A 149 -3.07 9.18 -12.31
CA TYR A 149 -1.65 9.29 -12.60
C TYR A 149 -1.09 7.95 -13.07
N ALA A 150 -0.06 8.00 -13.91
CA ALA A 150 0.84 6.86 -14.13
C ALA A 150 2.01 6.96 -13.15
N ALA A 151 2.06 6.07 -12.15
CA ALA A 151 3.26 5.88 -11.34
C ALA A 151 4.23 4.96 -12.09
N LEU A 152 5.52 5.28 -12.03
CA LEU A 152 6.59 4.55 -12.70
C LEU A 152 7.55 4.01 -11.66
N GLN A 153 7.99 2.77 -11.85
CA GLN A 153 9.07 2.20 -11.05
C GLN A 153 10.41 2.79 -11.51
N ASP A 154 11.20 3.36 -10.62
CA ASP A 154 12.54 3.87 -10.96
C ASP A 154 13.46 2.69 -11.32
N PRO A 155 14.02 2.62 -12.54
CA PRO A 155 14.85 1.50 -12.97
C PRO A 155 16.25 1.49 -12.34
N SER A 156 16.58 2.44 -11.46
CA SER A 156 17.94 2.66 -10.91
C SER A 156 18.53 1.54 -10.03
N VAL A 157 17.97 0.32 -10.00
CA VAL A 157 18.58 -0.83 -9.30
C VAL A 157 19.34 -1.75 -10.27
N VAL A 158 19.04 -1.70 -11.57
CA VAL A 158 19.81 -2.37 -12.63
C VAL A 158 19.60 -1.52 -13.87
N MET A 159 20.65 -0.98 -14.49
CA MET A 159 20.49 -0.26 -15.77
C MET A 159 19.60 -1.11 -16.68
N PRO A 160 18.42 -0.62 -17.08
CA PRO A 160 17.49 -1.43 -17.84
C PRO A 160 18.21 -1.75 -19.14
N LYS A 161 18.51 -3.03 -19.35
CA LYS A 161 18.88 -3.52 -20.68
C LYS A 161 17.86 -2.94 -21.65
N ALA A 162 18.32 -2.43 -22.80
CA ALA A 162 17.43 -1.95 -23.85
C ALA A 162 16.32 -3.00 -24.09
N GLY A 163 15.06 -2.60 -23.89
CA GLY A 163 13.91 -3.51 -23.95
C GLY A 163 13.33 -3.98 -22.61
N THR A 164 13.84 -3.54 -21.46
CA THR A 164 13.20 -3.86 -20.16
C THR A 164 11.90 -3.06 -20.00
N PRO A 165 10.74 -3.71 -19.83
CA PRO A 165 9.47 -3.00 -19.70
C PRO A 165 9.44 -2.16 -18.42
N VAL A 166 9.16 -0.86 -18.57
CA VAL A 166 8.92 0.03 -17.44
C VAL A 166 7.63 -0.42 -16.77
N ARG A 167 7.69 -0.80 -15.49
CA ARG A 167 6.49 -1.13 -14.74
C ARG A 167 5.72 0.16 -14.45
N VAL A 168 4.44 0.16 -14.83
CA VAL A 168 3.51 1.26 -14.65
C VAL A 168 2.40 0.81 -13.72
N ARG A 169 2.02 1.67 -12.77
CA ARG A 169 0.83 1.50 -11.94
C ARG A 169 -0.07 2.71 -12.06
N THR A 170 -1.38 2.47 -12.09
CA THR A 170 -2.37 3.54 -12.05
C THR A 170 -2.54 3.99 -10.61
N VAL A 171 -2.33 5.28 -10.33
CA VAL A 171 -2.62 5.88 -9.04
C VAL A 171 -3.76 6.86 -9.22
N ARG A 172 -4.85 6.67 -8.46
CA ARG A 172 -6.02 7.55 -8.51
C ARG A 172 -6.22 8.23 -7.16
N ALA A 173 -6.11 9.55 -7.15
CA ALA A 173 -6.44 10.37 -6.00
C ALA A 173 -7.93 10.69 -6.02
N HIS A 174 -8.65 10.34 -4.96
CA HIS A 174 -10.05 10.68 -4.76
C HIS A 174 -10.17 11.82 -3.76
N PHE A 175 -10.99 12.81 -4.09
CA PHE A 175 -11.20 14.02 -3.33
C PHE A 175 -12.64 14.11 -2.83
N GLY A 176 -12.81 14.89 -1.78
CA GLY A 176 -14.11 15.24 -1.23
C GLY A 176 -14.07 16.65 -0.69
N ARG A 177 -15.14 17.03 0.00
CA ARG A 177 -15.20 18.30 0.73
C ARG A 177 -15.51 18.04 2.19
N ASP A 178 -14.80 18.75 3.05
CA ASP A 178 -15.06 18.80 4.48
C ASP A 178 -15.10 20.26 4.92
N LEU A 179 -16.19 20.65 5.58
CA LEU A 179 -16.45 22.04 5.99
C LEU A 179 -16.22 23.07 4.85
N GLY A 180 -16.58 22.68 3.62
CA GLY A 180 -16.46 23.53 2.43
C GLY A 180 -15.07 23.57 1.79
N LYS A 181 -14.06 22.87 2.33
CA LYS A 181 -12.70 22.80 1.80
C LYS A 181 -12.42 21.45 1.14
N LEU A 182 -11.64 21.46 0.07
CA LEU A 182 -11.08 20.25 -0.53
C LEU A 182 -10.31 19.40 0.50
N CYS A 183 -10.58 18.11 0.52
CA CYS A 183 -9.81 17.13 1.30
C CYS A 183 -9.55 15.87 0.47
N LEU A 184 -8.47 15.15 0.77
CA LEU A 184 -8.15 13.88 0.13
C LEU A 184 -8.90 12.74 0.81
N ARG A 185 -9.67 11.95 0.07
CA ARG A 185 -10.36 10.78 0.61
C ARG A 185 -9.44 9.58 0.67
N VAL A 186 -8.79 9.26 -0.44
CA VAL A 186 -7.88 8.11 -0.55
C VAL A 186 -7.00 8.24 -1.81
N LEU A 187 -5.80 7.67 -1.76
CA LEU A 187 -5.04 7.28 -2.95
C LEU A 187 -5.31 5.80 -3.25
N ASP A 188 -6.01 5.50 -4.33
CA ASP A 188 -6.12 4.14 -4.84
C ASP A 188 -4.89 3.85 -5.72
N ILE A 189 -4.15 2.79 -5.37
CA ILE A 189 -2.94 2.38 -6.09
C ILE A 189 -3.25 1.04 -6.74
N GLY A 190 -3.51 1.09 -8.05
CA GLY A 190 -3.75 -0.07 -8.88
C GLY A 190 -2.54 -1.00 -8.94
N ALA A 191 -2.83 -2.29 -9.17
CA ALA A 191 -1.83 -3.35 -9.33
C ALA A 191 -1.08 -3.22 -10.67
#